data_AF-A0A0J7KKD9-F1
#
_entry.id   AF-A0A0J7KKD9-F1
#
_cell.length_a   1.000
_cell.length_b   1.000
_cell.length_c   1.000
_cell.angle_alpha   90.00
_cell.angle_beta   90.00
_cell.angle_gamma   90.00
#
_symmetry.space_group_name_H-M   'P 1'
#
loop_
_entity.id
_entity.type
_entity.pdbx_description
1 polymer ?
#
loop_
_entity_poly.entity_id
_entity_poly.type
_entity_poly.pdbx_seq_one_letter_code
_entity_poly.pdbx_strand_id
1 'polypeptide(L)'
;MAPPRVEEYLAELFCGSNVTMQVISDQDTLLQEYPLFACVNRAASVIPRHAGRIIFLTYEPPACVLETIMLVGKGVTYDTGGADIKCQGVMAGMSRDKCGAAACAGFMQIVNLLQPPTVKVVAALCVVRNSVGENCYVADEVITAKSGARVRVSNTDAEGRMAMADALYHLKEMALCSVNPHLFTIATLTGHAFLSAGPGYSIAMDNAVARLSSNAEKLQASGETMGDPFEISRIRREDFRTHEGYAEGDDIRQAMNQPSSKIPRGHQGPAAFLIKASGLDKHGIGSEKPLKYCHLDIAGSAGDLPAQPTGSPILALAKAFLSDKKNTADAKNPNRHGVCSCTPLKYTHIDLYGHLRQPDHIPYSGNPVLALSYCYLIQGKCLTLRNEVPYEMQYVCELDCKPVCTSPSSPCEVPCDPSGTPCPPIARILTCPKPCERQSYPPAQSASLCQASAI
;
A
#
# COMPACT_ATOMS: atom_id res chain seq x y z
N MET A 1 -10.73 -21.51 14.55
CA MET A 1 -11.74 -22.01 13.59
C MET A 1 -10.98 -22.62 12.42
N ALA A 2 -11.06 -23.94 12.23
CA ALA A 2 -10.39 -24.65 11.14
C ALA A 2 -11.19 -24.53 9.83
N PRO A 3 -10.64 -24.87 8.65
CA PRO A 3 -11.28 -24.54 7.37
C PRO A 3 -12.71 -25.07 7.19
N PRO A 4 -13.05 -26.34 7.53
CA PRO A 4 -14.44 -26.81 7.45
C PRO A 4 -15.40 -26.04 8.37
N ARG A 5 -14.92 -25.58 9.54
CA ARG A 5 -15.74 -24.76 10.45
C ARG A 5 -15.94 -23.33 9.94
N VAL A 6 -15.02 -22.81 9.14
CA VAL A 6 -15.20 -21.52 8.46
C VAL A 6 -16.26 -21.66 7.37
N GLU A 7 -16.23 -22.74 6.60
CA GLU A 7 -17.27 -23.08 5.62
C GLU A 7 -18.66 -23.17 6.25
N GLU A 8 -18.83 -23.96 7.32
CA GLU A 8 -20.09 -24.07 8.06
C GLU A 8 -20.60 -22.70 8.52
N TYR A 9 -19.72 -21.90 9.16
CA TYR A 9 -20.08 -20.57 9.66
C TYR A 9 -20.56 -19.63 8.54
N LEU A 10 -19.89 -19.63 7.39
CA LEU A 10 -20.28 -18.78 6.26
C LEU A 10 -21.55 -19.28 5.56
N ALA A 11 -21.76 -20.59 5.50
CA ALA A 11 -23.00 -21.19 5.00
C ALA A 11 -24.21 -20.73 5.82
N GLU A 12 -24.08 -20.75 7.15
CA GLU A 12 -25.10 -20.27 8.09
C GLU A 12 -25.32 -18.75 7.93
N LEU A 13 -24.24 -17.97 7.88
CA LEU A 13 -24.30 -16.50 7.78
C LEU A 13 -25.01 -16.02 6.51
N PHE A 14 -24.73 -16.65 5.37
CA PHE A 14 -25.25 -16.25 4.07
C PHE A 14 -26.47 -17.06 3.61
N CYS A 15 -27.00 -17.95 4.45
CA CYS A 15 -28.22 -18.69 4.18
C CYS A 15 -29.40 -17.75 3.93
N GLY A 16 -30.04 -17.84 2.77
CA GLY A 16 -31.16 -16.97 2.38
C GLY A 16 -30.77 -15.50 2.13
N SER A 17 -29.47 -15.20 2.00
CA SER A 17 -28.97 -13.86 1.71
C SER A 17 -28.83 -13.60 0.21
N ASN A 18 -28.43 -12.38 -0.18
CA ASN A 18 -28.12 -12.04 -1.58
C ASN A 18 -26.69 -12.42 -2.00
N VAL A 19 -25.93 -13.07 -1.11
CA VAL A 19 -24.59 -13.54 -1.39
C VAL A 19 -24.65 -15.04 -1.65
N THR A 20 -24.23 -15.43 -2.84
CA THR A 20 -24.08 -16.83 -3.21
C THR A 20 -22.73 -17.36 -2.75
N MET A 21 -22.70 -18.60 -2.25
CA MET A 21 -21.47 -19.26 -1.79
C MET A 21 -21.20 -20.51 -2.63
N GLN A 22 -19.98 -20.62 -3.14
CA GLN A 22 -19.44 -21.82 -3.79
C GLN A 22 -18.18 -22.27 -3.05
N VAL A 23 -18.05 -23.57 -2.79
CA VAL A 23 -16.91 -24.13 -2.05
C VAL A 23 -16.16 -25.12 -2.92
N ILE A 24 -14.84 -25.00 -2.95
CA ILE A 24 -13.92 -25.97 -3.53
C ILE A 24 -13.16 -26.64 -2.39
N SER A 25 -13.47 -27.91 -2.17
CA SER A 25 -12.94 -28.76 -1.08
C SER A 25 -12.31 -30.06 -1.59
N ASP A 26 -12.69 -30.47 -2.80
CA ASP A 26 -12.19 -31.64 -3.49
C ASP A 26 -10.68 -31.54 -3.78
N GLN A 27 -9.91 -32.57 -3.43
CA GLN A 27 -8.45 -32.52 -3.52
C GLN A 27 -7.95 -32.54 -4.96
N ASP A 28 -8.61 -33.29 -5.85
CA ASP A 28 -8.21 -33.36 -7.26
C ASP A 28 -8.39 -31.99 -7.93
N THR A 29 -9.52 -31.33 -7.67
CA THR A 29 -9.77 -29.97 -8.12
C THR A 29 -8.76 -28.98 -7.55
N LEU A 30 -8.44 -29.07 -6.25
CA LEU A 30 -7.44 -28.19 -5.64
C LEU A 30 -6.05 -28.39 -6.26
N LEU A 31 -5.63 -29.64 -6.52
CA LEU A 31 -4.34 -29.94 -7.14
C LEU A 31 -4.25 -29.42 -8.58
N GLN A 32 -5.33 -29.53 -9.36
CA GLN A 32 -5.35 -29.15 -10.76
C GLN A 32 -5.56 -27.63 -10.98
N GLU A 33 -6.44 -27.02 -10.19
CA GLU A 33 -6.89 -25.63 -10.40
C GLU A 33 -6.17 -24.65 -9.46
N TYR A 34 -5.65 -25.11 -8.32
CA TYR A 34 -4.99 -24.28 -7.31
C TYR A 34 -3.72 -24.94 -6.72
N PRO A 35 -2.76 -25.35 -7.55
CA PRO A 35 -1.59 -26.14 -7.13
C PRO A 35 -0.76 -25.51 -6.00
N LEU A 36 -0.58 -24.18 -5.97
CA LEU A 36 0.14 -23.49 -4.89
C LEU A 36 -0.66 -23.53 -3.58
N PHE A 37 -1.98 -23.40 -3.63
CA PHE A 37 -2.84 -23.59 -2.45
C PHE A 37 -2.81 -25.05 -1.97
N ALA A 38 -2.93 -26.01 -2.89
CA ALA A 38 -2.91 -27.43 -2.59
C ALA A 38 -1.57 -27.84 -1.95
N CYS A 39 -0.47 -27.24 -2.40
CA CYS A 39 0.85 -27.43 -1.80
C CYS A 39 0.90 -27.02 -0.32
N VAL A 40 0.34 -25.86 0.04
CA VAL A 40 0.23 -25.42 1.44
C VAL A 40 -0.71 -26.34 2.24
N ASN A 41 -1.78 -26.81 1.61
CA ASN A 41 -2.75 -27.71 2.23
C ASN A 41 -2.25 -29.15 2.41
N ARG A 42 -1.16 -29.55 1.76
CA ARG A 42 -0.73 -30.95 1.59
C ARG A 42 -0.67 -31.72 2.91
N ALA A 43 0.01 -31.19 3.93
CA ALA A 43 0.08 -31.81 5.26
C ALA A 43 -1.24 -31.77 6.04
N ALA A 44 -2.07 -30.75 5.84
CA ALA A 44 -3.35 -30.60 6.53
C ALA A 44 -4.46 -31.46 5.90
N SER A 45 -4.35 -31.77 4.61
CA SER A 45 -5.37 -32.45 3.81
C SER A 45 -5.71 -33.85 4.31
N VAL A 46 -4.74 -34.57 4.89
CA VAL A 46 -4.91 -35.92 5.46
C VAL A 46 -5.72 -35.92 6.76
N ILE A 47 -5.95 -34.75 7.37
CA ILE A 47 -6.76 -34.59 8.58
C ILE A 47 -8.08 -33.91 8.19
N PRO A 48 -9.22 -34.63 8.16
CA PRO A 48 -10.49 -34.10 7.63
C PRO A 48 -10.93 -32.76 8.25
N ARG A 49 -10.72 -32.58 9.57
CA ARG A 49 -11.05 -31.33 10.27
C ARG A 49 -10.15 -30.14 9.93
N HIS A 50 -9.04 -30.35 9.23
CA HIS A 50 -8.08 -29.32 8.80
C HIS A 50 -8.01 -29.15 7.29
N ALA A 51 -8.65 -30.02 6.52
CA ALA A 51 -8.65 -29.98 5.07
C ALA A 51 -9.10 -28.61 4.56
N GLY A 52 -8.25 -27.98 3.75
CA GLY A 52 -8.44 -26.64 3.21
C GLY A 52 -9.67 -26.51 2.33
N ARG A 53 -10.11 -25.25 2.17
CA ARG A 53 -11.24 -24.82 1.36
C ARG A 53 -10.85 -23.55 0.61
N ILE A 54 -11.24 -23.46 -0.66
CA ILE A 54 -11.36 -22.16 -1.32
C ILE A 54 -12.86 -21.86 -1.39
N ILE A 55 -13.28 -20.77 -0.76
CA ILE A 55 -14.68 -20.37 -0.69
C ILE A 55 -14.87 -19.12 -1.53
N PHE A 56 -15.72 -19.19 -2.54
CA PHE A 56 -16.13 -18.05 -3.34
C PHE A 56 -17.45 -17.50 -2.82
N LEU A 57 -17.48 -16.21 -2.52
CA LEU A 57 -18.69 -15.45 -2.20
C LEU A 57 -18.96 -14.46 -3.32
N THR A 58 -20.14 -14.50 -3.91
CA THR A 58 -20.52 -13.62 -5.02
C THR A 58 -21.82 -12.88 -4.72
N TYR A 59 -21.78 -11.56 -4.84
CA TYR A 59 -22.94 -10.69 -4.84
C TYR A 59 -23.15 -10.13 -6.25
N GLU A 60 -24.32 -10.41 -6.83
CA GLU A 60 -24.77 -9.81 -8.08
C GLU A 60 -25.72 -8.65 -7.77
N PRO A 61 -25.44 -7.43 -8.25
CA PRO A 61 -26.29 -6.29 -7.97
C PRO A 61 -27.58 -6.36 -8.81
N PRO A 62 -28.69 -5.74 -8.35
CA PRO A 62 -29.97 -5.77 -9.05
C PRO A 62 -30.01 -4.89 -10.32
N ALA A 63 -29.09 -3.93 -10.47
CA ALA A 63 -28.99 -3.08 -11.66
C ALA A 63 -27.69 -3.34 -12.46
N CYS A 64 -27.53 -2.62 -13.57
CA CYS A 64 -26.36 -2.75 -14.44
C CYS A 64 -25.06 -2.54 -13.65
N VAL A 65 -24.12 -3.48 -13.78
CA VAL A 65 -22.81 -3.43 -13.14
C VAL A 65 -22.00 -2.26 -13.71
N LEU A 66 -21.56 -1.35 -12.85
CA LEU A 66 -20.67 -0.22 -13.20
C LEU A 66 -19.24 -0.42 -12.68
N GLU A 67 -19.07 -1.26 -11.67
CA GLU A 67 -17.79 -1.57 -11.05
C GLU A 67 -17.82 -2.99 -10.50
N THR A 68 -16.72 -3.72 -10.66
CA THR A 68 -16.57 -5.07 -10.14
C THR A 68 -15.41 -5.09 -9.15
N ILE A 69 -15.70 -5.36 -7.87
CA ILE A 69 -14.70 -5.49 -6.82
C ILE A 69 -14.39 -6.97 -6.63
N MET A 70 -13.11 -7.33 -6.71
CA MET A 70 -12.63 -8.70 -6.61
C MET A 70 -11.63 -8.82 -5.47
N LEU A 71 -11.92 -9.64 -4.47
CA LEU A 71 -11.11 -9.77 -3.25
C LEU A 71 -10.53 -11.18 -3.13
N VAL A 72 -9.25 -11.29 -2.80
CA VAL A 72 -8.64 -12.56 -2.37
C VAL A 72 -8.14 -12.41 -0.95
N GLY A 73 -8.66 -13.22 -0.03
CA GLY A 73 -8.31 -13.15 1.39
C GLY A 73 -7.39 -14.29 1.82
N LYS A 74 -6.27 -13.96 2.49
CA LYS A 74 -5.44 -14.95 3.20
C LYS A 74 -6.25 -15.54 4.35
N GLY A 75 -6.57 -16.83 4.27
CA GLY A 75 -7.36 -17.57 5.25
C GLY A 75 -6.55 -18.62 5.99
N VAL A 76 -5.29 -18.36 6.36
CA VAL A 76 -4.48 -19.35 7.08
C VAL A 76 -5.00 -19.47 8.52
N THR A 77 -5.80 -20.51 8.75
CA THR A 77 -6.55 -20.71 10.00
C THR A 77 -5.66 -20.94 11.21
N TYR A 78 -4.47 -21.47 10.96
CA TYR A 78 -3.36 -21.54 11.88
C TYR A 78 -2.07 -21.77 11.09
N ASP A 79 -1.04 -21.01 11.41
CA ASP A 79 0.25 -21.08 10.74
C ASP A 79 1.33 -21.63 11.68
N THR A 80 1.79 -22.86 11.42
CA THR A 80 2.94 -23.43 12.14
C THR A 80 4.27 -23.06 11.48
N GLY A 81 4.24 -22.51 10.26
CA GLY A 81 5.38 -22.31 9.37
C GLY A 81 5.72 -23.49 8.46
N GLY A 82 4.99 -24.61 8.54
CA GLY A 82 5.29 -25.81 7.75
C GLY A 82 6.62 -26.46 8.18
N ALA A 83 7.45 -26.85 7.21
CA ALA A 83 8.79 -27.41 7.46
C ALA A 83 9.75 -26.38 8.09
N ASP A 84 9.65 -25.12 7.66
CA ASP A 84 10.28 -23.94 8.27
C ASP A 84 9.53 -23.51 9.55
N ILE A 85 9.50 -24.42 10.53
CA ILE A 85 8.68 -24.30 11.73
C ILE A 85 8.94 -23.01 12.52
N LYS A 86 7.87 -22.32 12.92
CA LYS A 86 7.92 -21.18 13.84
C LYS A 86 8.43 -21.63 15.21
N CYS A 87 9.66 -21.26 15.53
CA CYS A 87 10.30 -21.53 16.83
C CYS A 87 10.13 -20.37 17.82
N GLN A 88 10.57 -20.55 19.07
CA GLN A 88 10.69 -19.47 20.07
C GLN A 88 9.35 -18.83 20.49
N GLY A 89 8.25 -19.58 20.45
CA GLY A 89 6.95 -19.14 20.95
C GLY A 89 6.16 -18.21 20.03
N VAL A 90 6.72 -17.80 18.88
CA VAL A 90 6.07 -16.88 17.92
C VAL A 90 4.89 -17.50 17.16
N MET A 91 4.65 -18.80 17.35
CA MET A 91 3.47 -19.50 16.82
C MET A 91 2.18 -19.12 17.57
N ALA A 92 2.29 -18.75 18.86
CA ALA A 92 1.14 -18.26 19.61
C ALA A 92 0.60 -16.98 18.95
N GLY A 93 -0.71 -16.91 18.71
CA GLY A 93 -1.33 -15.81 17.98
C GLY A 93 -1.55 -16.06 16.49
N MET A 94 -0.89 -17.04 15.87
CA MET A 94 -1.06 -17.38 14.45
C MET A 94 -2.46 -17.89 14.07
N SER A 95 -3.36 -18.07 15.05
CA SER A 95 -4.79 -18.18 14.75
C SER A 95 -5.37 -16.94 14.07
N ARG A 96 -4.72 -15.76 14.17
CA ARG A 96 -5.12 -14.51 13.47
C ARG A 96 -4.72 -14.48 12.01
N ASP A 97 -3.97 -15.46 11.53
CA ASP A 97 -3.42 -15.44 10.18
C ASP A 97 -4.46 -15.68 9.05
N LYS A 98 -5.73 -15.78 9.45
CA LYS A 98 -6.92 -15.82 8.61
C LYS A 98 -7.66 -14.48 8.51
N CYS A 99 -7.16 -13.43 9.16
CA CYS A 99 -7.88 -12.14 9.23
C CYS A 99 -8.08 -11.51 7.84
N GLY A 100 -7.25 -11.82 6.85
CA GLY A 100 -7.46 -11.39 5.47
C GLY A 100 -8.75 -11.96 4.85
N ALA A 101 -8.97 -13.27 5.00
CA ALA A 101 -10.21 -13.93 4.59
C ALA A 101 -11.40 -13.49 5.45
N ALA A 102 -11.20 -13.29 6.76
CA ALA A 102 -12.25 -12.78 7.64
C ALA A 102 -12.69 -11.36 7.25
N ALA A 103 -11.75 -10.49 6.86
CA ALA A 103 -12.05 -9.16 6.36
C ALA A 103 -12.84 -9.20 5.04
N CYS A 104 -12.49 -10.11 4.13
CA CYS A 104 -13.27 -10.34 2.91
C CYS A 104 -14.71 -10.78 3.23
N ALA A 105 -14.88 -11.74 4.14
CA ALA A 105 -16.21 -12.19 4.58
C ALA A 105 -17.02 -11.06 5.23
N GLY A 106 -16.39 -10.26 6.10
CA GLY A 106 -17.03 -9.12 6.75
C GLY A 106 -17.42 -8.02 5.76
N PHE A 107 -16.59 -7.76 4.75
CA PHE A 107 -16.94 -6.86 3.65
C PHE A 107 -18.15 -7.40 2.86
N MET A 108 -18.17 -8.70 2.54
CA MET A 108 -19.33 -9.33 1.89
C MET A 108 -20.60 -9.25 2.74
N GLN A 109 -20.49 -9.31 4.07
CA GLN A 109 -21.63 -9.09 4.96
C GLN A 109 -22.13 -7.64 4.88
N ILE A 110 -21.26 -6.64 4.79
CA ILE A 110 -21.68 -5.26 4.54
C ILE A 110 -22.37 -5.14 3.18
N VAL A 111 -21.82 -5.76 2.13
CA VAL A 111 -22.43 -5.77 0.79
C VAL A 111 -23.83 -6.38 0.82
N ASN A 112 -24.01 -7.51 1.54
CA ASN A 112 -25.31 -8.14 1.72
C ASN A 112 -26.34 -7.23 2.41
N LEU A 113 -25.89 -6.47 3.42
CA LEU A 113 -26.74 -5.54 4.17
C LEU A 113 -27.08 -4.28 3.37
N LEU A 114 -26.12 -3.71 2.64
CA LEU A 114 -26.29 -2.45 1.91
C LEU A 114 -26.90 -2.63 0.52
N GLN A 115 -26.72 -3.81 -0.09
CA GLN A 115 -27.21 -4.14 -1.43
C GLN A 115 -26.87 -3.06 -2.47
N PRO A 116 -25.57 -2.74 -2.66
CA PRO A 116 -25.17 -1.68 -3.59
C PRO A 116 -25.75 -1.99 -4.98
N PRO A 117 -26.45 -1.02 -5.61
CA PRO A 117 -27.30 -1.33 -6.77
C PRO A 117 -26.51 -1.59 -8.05
N THR A 118 -25.23 -1.20 -8.12
CA THR A 118 -24.41 -1.24 -9.34
C THR A 118 -23.01 -1.82 -9.14
N VAL A 119 -22.68 -2.28 -7.93
CA VAL A 119 -21.35 -2.80 -7.59
C VAL A 119 -21.44 -4.31 -7.45
N LYS A 120 -20.80 -5.04 -8.37
CA LYS A 120 -20.62 -6.48 -8.24
C LYS A 120 -19.44 -6.76 -7.33
N VAL A 121 -19.57 -7.74 -6.44
CA VAL A 121 -18.48 -8.13 -5.55
C VAL A 121 -18.26 -9.64 -5.61
N VAL A 122 -17.02 -10.05 -5.85
CA VAL A 122 -16.58 -11.44 -5.82
C VAL A 122 -15.43 -11.56 -4.84
N ALA A 123 -15.53 -12.44 -3.85
CA ALA A 123 -14.49 -12.69 -2.88
C ALA A 123 -14.08 -14.17 -2.88
N ALA A 124 -12.77 -14.44 -2.97
CA ALA A 124 -12.17 -15.76 -2.84
C ALA A 124 -11.43 -15.85 -1.49
N LEU A 125 -11.91 -16.69 -0.60
CA LEU A 125 -11.34 -16.91 0.72
C LEU A 125 -10.48 -18.17 0.67
N CYS A 126 -9.16 -18.01 0.77
CA CYS A 126 -8.21 -19.10 0.68
C CYS A 126 -7.98 -19.69 2.08
N VAL A 127 -8.88 -20.56 2.53
CA VAL A 127 -8.93 -21.04 3.92
C VAL A 127 -8.15 -22.35 4.07
N VAL A 128 -6.97 -22.28 4.69
CA VAL A 128 -6.04 -23.43 4.78
C VAL A 128 -5.39 -23.47 6.16
N ARG A 129 -4.71 -24.57 6.50
CA ARG A 129 -3.83 -24.64 7.65
C ARG A 129 -2.42 -24.97 7.18
N ASN A 130 -1.45 -24.12 7.46
CA ASN A 130 -0.05 -24.43 7.17
C ASN A 130 0.49 -25.30 8.29
N SER A 131 0.49 -26.61 8.04
CA SER A 131 0.82 -27.63 9.06
C SER A 131 2.16 -28.27 8.75
N VAL A 132 2.93 -28.58 9.79
CA VAL A 132 4.07 -29.49 9.71
C VAL A 132 3.57 -30.95 9.76
N GLY A 133 4.18 -31.83 8.95
CA GLY A 133 3.83 -33.25 8.89
C GLY A 133 4.59 -33.97 7.79
N GLU A 134 4.42 -35.29 7.67
CA GLU A 134 5.10 -36.13 6.68
C GLU A 134 4.86 -35.68 5.22
N ASN A 135 3.70 -35.07 4.96
CA ASN A 135 3.30 -34.57 3.64
C ASN A 135 3.44 -33.05 3.53
N CYS A 136 4.22 -32.38 4.40
CA CYS A 136 4.46 -30.94 4.21
C CYS A 136 5.33 -30.72 2.98
N TYR A 137 5.09 -29.61 2.31
CA TYR A 137 6.02 -29.11 1.31
C TYR A 137 7.28 -28.60 1.98
N VAL A 138 8.41 -28.67 1.28
CA VAL A 138 9.72 -28.25 1.79
C VAL A 138 10.36 -27.19 0.91
N ALA A 139 11.37 -26.50 1.46
CA ALA A 139 12.24 -25.64 0.68
C ALA A 139 12.91 -26.41 -0.47
N ASP A 140 13.26 -25.70 -1.54
CA ASP A 140 13.81 -26.20 -2.79
C ASP A 140 12.85 -26.97 -3.71
N GLU A 141 11.63 -27.29 -3.27
CA GLU A 141 10.57 -27.75 -4.18
C GLU A 141 10.23 -26.66 -5.21
N VAL A 142 9.91 -27.10 -6.43
CA VAL A 142 9.43 -26.23 -7.51
C VAL A 142 7.99 -26.62 -7.84
N ILE A 143 7.05 -25.73 -7.54
CA ILE A 143 5.62 -25.95 -7.75
C ILE A 143 5.17 -25.13 -8.95
N THR A 144 4.50 -25.78 -9.91
CA THR A 144 3.94 -25.07 -11.07
C THR A 144 2.61 -24.45 -10.67
N ALA A 145 2.54 -23.12 -10.69
CA ALA A 145 1.32 -22.35 -10.44
C ALA A 145 0.28 -22.57 -11.55
N LYS A 146 -0.98 -22.24 -11.28
CA LYS A 146 -2.04 -22.31 -12.31
C LYS A 146 -1.78 -21.41 -13.52
N SER A 147 -1.03 -20.33 -13.32
CA SER A 147 -0.55 -19.44 -14.38
C SER A 147 0.51 -20.06 -15.30
N GLY A 148 1.02 -21.25 -14.96
CA GLY A 148 2.14 -21.92 -15.62
C GLY A 148 3.51 -21.53 -15.06
N ALA A 149 3.59 -20.54 -14.16
CA ALA A 149 4.86 -20.13 -13.56
C ALA A 149 5.41 -21.19 -12.60
N ARG A 150 6.69 -21.56 -12.75
CA ARG A 150 7.38 -22.51 -11.86
C ARG A 150 7.94 -21.76 -10.65
N VAL A 151 7.33 -21.98 -9.49
CA VAL A 151 7.65 -21.29 -8.24
C VAL A 151 8.59 -22.14 -7.39
N ARG A 152 9.83 -21.69 -7.20
CA ARG A 152 10.74 -22.29 -6.22
C ARG A 152 10.34 -21.84 -4.81
N VAL A 153 10.06 -22.82 -3.96
CA VAL A 153 9.80 -22.63 -2.53
C VAL A 153 11.14 -22.37 -1.84
N SER A 154 11.25 -21.23 -1.16
CA SER A 154 12.45 -20.91 -0.37
C SER A 154 12.21 -21.09 1.12
N ASN A 155 10.97 -20.89 1.57
CA ASN A 155 10.60 -20.90 2.97
C ASN A 155 9.11 -21.18 3.11
N THR A 156 8.74 -22.26 3.81
CA THR A 156 7.35 -22.71 3.94
C THR A 156 6.51 -21.87 4.91
N ASP A 157 7.15 -20.94 5.64
CA ASP A 157 6.54 -19.86 6.44
C ASP A 157 6.18 -18.61 5.60
N ALA A 158 6.45 -18.67 4.29
CA ALA A 158 5.96 -17.71 3.31
C ALA A 158 4.76 -18.30 2.53
N GLU A 159 3.88 -19.02 3.21
CA GLU A 159 2.74 -19.75 2.66
C GLU A 159 1.60 -18.84 2.20
N GLY A 160 1.36 -17.72 2.87
CA GLY A 160 0.16 -16.90 2.62
C GLY A 160 0.06 -16.41 1.19
N ARG A 161 1.20 -16.07 0.58
CA ARG A 161 1.27 -15.67 -0.83
C ARG A 161 1.05 -16.85 -1.78
N MET A 162 1.48 -18.05 -1.40
CA MET A 162 1.24 -19.30 -2.17
C MET A 162 -0.25 -19.65 -2.14
N ALA A 163 -0.86 -19.61 -0.95
CA ALA A 163 -2.28 -19.91 -0.76
C ALA A 163 -3.21 -19.00 -1.57
N MET A 164 -2.82 -17.76 -1.83
CA MET A 164 -3.65 -16.79 -2.57
C MET A 164 -3.36 -16.73 -4.08
N ALA A 165 -2.15 -17.10 -4.53
CA ALA A 165 -1.69 -16.78 -5.88
C ALA A 165 -2.56 -17.38 -6.99
N ASP A 166 -2.99 -18.63 -6.86
CA ASP A 166 -3.85 -19.27 -7.88
C ASP A 166 -5.30 -18.77 -7.83
N ALA A 167 -5.81 -18.44 -6.64
CA ALA A 167 -7.11 -17.78 -6.52
C ALA A 167 -7.09 -16.37 -7.14
N LEU A 168 -5.97 -15.65 -7.00
CA LEU A 168 -5.75 -14.37 -7.67
C LEU A 168 -5.64 -14.53 -9.18
N TYR A 169 -4.97 -15.59 -9.67
CA TYR A 169 -4.98 -15.93 -11.10
C TYR A 169 -6.41 -16.15 -11.61
N HIS A 170 -7.21 -16.94 -10.87
CA HIS A 170 -8.61 -17.21 -11.22
C HIS A 170 -9.46 -15.93 -11.28
N LEU A 171 -9.38 -15.05 -10.27
CA LEU A 171 -10.10 -13.78 -10.31
C LEU A 171 -9.57 -12.82 -11.39
N LYS A 172 -8.27 -12.87 -11.71
CA LYS A 172 -7.70 -12.10 -12.82
C LYS A 172 -8.27 -12.56 -14.16
N GLU A 173 -8.45 -13.86 -14.40
CA GLU A 173 -9.11 -14.35 -15.62
C GLU A 173 -10.56 -13.85 -15.71
N MET A 174 -11.29 -13.88 -14.60
CA MET A 174 -12.64 -13.31 -14.52
C MET A 174 -12.66 -11.79 -14.78
N ALA A 175 -11.65 -11.07 -14.28
CA ALA A 175 -11.52 -9.62 -14.44
C ALA A 175 -11.41 -9.19 -15.91
N LEU A 176 -10.77 -9.99 -16.76
CA LEU A 176 -10.60 -9.68 -18.20
C LEU A 176 -11.92 -9.59 -18.98
N CYS A 177 -13.01 -10.11 -18.41
CA CYS A 177 -14.35 -10.07 -18.96
C CYS A 177 -15.34 -9.27 -18.07
N SER A 178 -14.85 -8.62 -17.02
CA SER A 178 -15.69 -7.90 -16.06
C SER A 178 -15.71 -6.39 -16.33
N VAL A 179 -16.78 -5.72 -15.91
CA VAL A 179 -16.91 -4.27 -16.05
C VAL A 179 -16.08 -3.57 -14.97
N ASN A 180 -15.13 -2.74 -15.40
CA ASN A 180 -14.29 -1.90 -14.53
C ASN A 180 -13.78 -2.66 -13.28
N PRO A 181 -13.00 -3.75 -13.47
CA PRO A 181 -12.59 -4.61 -12.37
C PRO A 181 -11.52 -3.93 -11.50
N HIS A 182 -11.56 -4.22 -10.21
CA HIS A 182 -10.51 -3.89 -9.27
C HIS A 182 -10.21 -5.09 -8.39
N LEU A 183 -8.99 -5.62 -8.50
CA LEU A 183 -8.53 -6.76 -7.72
C LEU A 183 -7.82 -6.31 -6.45
N PHE A 184 -8.11 -7.01 -5.35
CA PHE A 184 -7.45 -6.83 -4.07
C PHE A 184 -6.97 -8.16 -3.55
N THR A 185 -5.85 -8.12 -2.84
CA THR A 185 -5.48 -9.19 -1.90
C THR A 185 -5.41 -8.61 -0.51
N ILE A 186 -5.99 -9.28 0.48
CA ILE A 186 -6.03 -8.84 1.87
C ILE A 186 -5.38 -9.92 2.71
N ALA A 187 -4.32 -9.59 3.44
CA ALA A 187 -3.56 -10.60 4.17
C ALA A 187 -2.83 -10.04 5.38
N THR A 188 -2.76 -10.84 6.44
CA THR A 188 -1.77 -10.71 7.52
C THR A 188 -0.43 -11.26 7.01
N LEU A 189 0.22 -10.56 6.09
CA LEU A 189 1.24 -11.21 5.24
C LEU A 189 2.65 -11.10 5.79
N THR A 190 3.02 -9.98 6.40
CA THR A 190 4.41 -9.77 6.81
C THR A 190 4.57 -9.10 8.16
N GLY A 191 5.54 -9.60 8.95
CA GLY A 191 5.99 -8.91 10.16
C GLY A 191 6.64 -7.56 9.86
N HIS A 192 7.21 -7.38 8.66
CA HIS A 192 7.75 -6.09 8.24
C HIS A 192 6.67 -5.01 8.12
N ALA A 193 5.45 -5.34 7.69
CA ALA A 193 4.36 -4.35 7.63
C ALA A 193 4.04 -3.80 9.03
N PHE A 194 3.93 -4.67 10.03
CA PHE A 194 3.78 -4.27 11.43
C PHE A 194 4.94 -3.37 11.90
N LEU A 195 6.19 -3.74 11.60
CA LEU A 195 7.36 -2.93 11.99
C LEU A 195 7.43 -1.59 11.26
N SER A 196 6.83 -1.46 10.08
CA SER A 196 6.88 -0.23 9.27
C SER A 196 5.78 0.76 9.62
N ALA A 197 4.53 0.28 9.73
CA ALA A 197 3.37 1.13 9.96
C ALA A 197 2.99 1.22 11.45
N GLY A 198 3.45 0.27 12.28
CA GLY A 198 3.07 0.17 13.68
C GLY A 198 1.72 -0.54 13.89
N PRO A 199 1.32 -0.70 15.17
CA PRO A 199 0.07 -1.35 15.54
C PRO A 199 -1.14 -0.49 15.15
N GLY A 200 -2.17 -1.12 14.61
CA GLY A 200 -3.43 -0.46 14.21
C GLY A 200 -3.46 0.07 12.78
N TYR A 201 -2.36 0.01 12.03
CA TYR A 201 -2.27 0.55 10.68
C TYR A 201 -2.11 -0.55 9.63
N SER A 202 -2.94 -0.49 8.58
CA SER A 202 -2.82 -1.36 7.40
C SER A 202 -1.89 -0.72 6.37
N ILE A 203 -1.29 -1.49 5.46
CA ILE A 203 -0.50 -0.96 4.35
C ILE A 203 -1.18 -1.26 3.02
N ALA A 204 -1.45 -0.23 2.21
CA ALA A 204 -1.95 -0.36 0.84
C ALA A 204 -0.81 -0.24 -0.18
N MET A 205 -0.77 -1.17 -1.14
CA MET A 205 0.23 -1.24 -2.20
C MET A 205 -0.41 -1.44 -3.57
N ASP A 206 -0.59 -0.33 -4.28
CA ASP A 206 -1.13 -0.33 -5.64
C ASP A 206 -0.08 -0.77 -6.69
N ASN A 207 -0.54 -1.57 -7.65
CA ASN A 207 0.14 -1.69 -8.93
C ASN A 207 0.07 -0.35 -9.71
N ALA A 208 0.73 -0.30 -10.87
CA ALA A 208 0.79 0.93 -11.65
C ALA A 208 -0.59 1.41 -12.14
N VAL A 209 -1.50 0.49 -12.48
CA VAL A 209 -2.83 0.80 -13.01
C VAL A 209 -3.75 1.34 -11.91
N ALA A 210 -3.79 0.71 -10.73
CA ALA A 210 -4.59 1.18 -9.58
C ALA A 210 -4.13 2.56 -9.09
N ARG A 211 -2.81 2.81 -9.14
CA ARG A 211 -2.22 4.11 -8.79
C ARG A 211 -2.64 5.24 -9.73
N LEU A 212 -2.86 4.99 -11.01
CA LEU A 212 -3.39 6.02 -11.92
C LEU A 212 -4.78 6.52 -11.50
N SER A 213 -5.54 5.69 -10.78
CA SER A 213 -6.83 6.06 -10.19
C SER A 213 -6.75 6.53 -8.74
N SER A 214 -5.54 6.77 -8.21
CA SER A 214 -5.31 7.20 -6.81
C SER A 214 -6.02 6.33 -5.78
N ASN A 215 -6.00 5.00 -6.00
CA ASN A 215 -6.74 4.06 -5.18
C ASN A 215 -6.26 4.04 -3.73
N ALA A 216 -4.96 3.90 -3.49
CA ALA A 216 -4.39 3.87 -2.16
C ALA A 216 -4.67 5.17 -1.38
N GLU A 217 -4.63 6.33 -2.04
CA GLU A 217 -4.96 7.63 -1.44
C GLU A 217 -6.46 7.71 -1.08
N LYS A 218 -7.34 7.20 -1.95
CA LYS A 218 -8.78 7.09 -1.66
C LYS A 218 -9.03 6.18 -0.45
N LEU A 219 -8.32 5.05 -0.34
CA LEU A 219 -8.40 4.14 0.80
C LEU A 219 -7.90 4.79 2.08
N GLN A 220 -6.77 5.50 2.02
CA GLN A 220 -6.21 6.24 3.16
C GLN A 220 -7.21 7.28 3.69
N ALA A 221 -7.74 8.15 2.82
CA ALA A 221 -8.72 9.15 3.23
C ALA A 221 -10.03 8.53 3.78
N SER A 222 -10.47 7.42 3.20
CA SER A 222 -11.64 6.67 3.68
C SER A 222 -11.37 6.05 5.06
N GLY A 223 -10.18 5.49 5.24
CA GLY A 223 -9.73 4.89 6.50
C GLY A 223 -9.60 5.90 7.63
N GLU A 224 -8.99 7.06 7.36
CA GLU A 224 -8.90 8.17 8.32
C GLU A 224 -10.27 8.62 8.81
N THR A 225 -11.26 8.70 7.90
CA THR A 225 -12.62 9.09 8.26
C THR A 225 -13.32 8.03 9.12
N MET A 226 -13.05 6.75 8.88
CA MET A 226 -13.72 5.62 9.53
C MET A 226 -13.01 5.07 10.76
N GLY A 227 -11.81 5.58 11.09
CA GLY A 227 -10.97 5.01 12.15
C GLY A 227 -10.34 3.66 11.77
N ASP A 228 -10.10 3.44 10.47
CA ASP A 228 -9.50 2.23 9.89
C ASP A 228 -8.34 2.62 8.96
N PRO A 229 -7.26 3.23 9.51
CA PRO A 229 -6.27 3.97 8.73
C PRO A 229 -5.31 3.07 7.92
N PHE A 230 -4.77 3.67 6.86
CA PHE A 230 -3.78 3.06 5.97
C PHE A 230 -2.52 3.91 5.84
N GLU A 231 -1.38 3.22 5.85
CA GLU A 231 -0.15 3.72 5.25
C GLU A 231 -0.06 3.28 3.78
N ILE A 232 0.61 4.09 2.97
CA ILE A 232 0.77 3.81 1.54
C ILE A 232 2.22 3.44 1.24
N SER A 233 2.42 2.22 0.78
CA SER A 233 3.71 1.77 0.26
C SER A 233 3.69 1.62 -1.25
N ARG A 234 4.87 1.75 -1.86
CA ARG A 234 5.04 1.60 -3.31
C ARG A 234 5.85 0.36 -3.62
N ILE A 235 5.29 -0.51 -4.45
CA ILE A 235 6.03 -1.62 -5.07
C ILE A 235 6.99 -1.02 -6.11
N ARG A 236 8.23 -1.48 -6.10
CA ARG A 236 9.35 -1.00 -6.91
C ARG A 236 10.01 -2.15 -7.64
N ARG A 237 10.89 -1.83 -8.59
CA ARG A 237 11.57 -2.81 -9.44
C ARG A 237 12.39 -3.82 -8.64
N GLU A 238 13.05 -3.38 -7.58
CA GLU A 238 13.82 -4.23 -6.66
C GLU A 238 12.93 -5.29 -5.98
N ASP A 239 11.67 -4.98 -5.69
CA ASP A 239 10.74 -5.93 -5.07
C ASP A 239 10.43 -7.08 -6.04
N PHE A 240 10.34 -6.80 -7.35
CA PHE A 240 10.20 -7.83 -8.39
C PHE A 240 11.46 -8.66 -8.61
N ARG A 241 12.63 -8.01 -8.57
CA ARG A 241 13.94 -8.67 -8.76
C ARG A 241 14.23 -9.72 -7.71
N THR A 242 13.82 -9.48 -6.46
CA THR A 242 13.98 -10.47 -5.37
C THR A 242 13.15 -11.75 -5.57
N HIS A 243 12.20 -11.74 -6.51
CA HIS A 243 11.34 -12.87 -6.87
C HIS A 243 11.58 -13.35 -8.30
N GLU A 244 12.71 -13.01 -8.92
CA GLU A 244 13.18 -13.65 -10.16
C GLU A 244 13.64 -15.08 -9.86
N GLY A 245 13.46 -15.97 -10.84
CA GLY A 245 14.02 -17.32 -10.79
C GLY A 245 15.54 -17.27 -10.57
N TYR A 246 16.03 -18.21 -9.78
CA TYR A 246 17.43 -18.31 -9.39
C TYR A 246 18.17 -19.42 -10.16
N ALA A 247 17.47 -20.47 -10.59
CA ALA A 247 18.09 -21.63 -11.20
C ALA A 247 17.33 -22.09 -12.45
N GLU A 248 18.00 -22.87 -13.29
CA GLU A 248 17.33 -23.57 -14.37
C GLU A 248 16.19 -24.42 -13.80
N GLY A 249 15.00 -24.28 -14.37
CA GLY A 249 13.82 -24.99 -13.88
C GLY A 249 12.83 -24.14 -13.09
N ASP A 250 13.21 -22.95 -12.63
CA ASP A 250 12.30 -22.02 -11.95
C ASP A 250 12.15 -20.68 -12.68
N ASP A 251 10.98 -20.06 -12.52
CA ASP A 251 10.65 -18.77 -13.13
C ASP A 251 10.50 -17.68 -12.05
N ILE A 252 10.06 -18.09 -10.85
CA ILE A 252 9.77 -17.22 -9.71
C ILE A 252 10.35 -17.85 -8.45
N ARG A 253 11.06 -17.05 -7.66
CA ARG A 253 11.41 -17.40 -6.29
C ARG A 253 10.30 -16.94 -5.35
N GLN A 254 9.81 -17.81 -4.47
CA GLN A 254 8.71 -17.53 -3.54
C GLN A 254 9.01 -16.37 -2.58
N ALA A 255 10.18 -16.43 -1.94
CA ALA A 255 10.63 -15.48 -0.93
C ALA A 255 12.16 -15.54 -0.79
N MET A 256 12.72 -14.61 -0.04
CA MET A 256 14.08 -14.70 0.49
C MET A 256 14.10 -15.65 1.70
N ASN A 257 15.27 -16.20 2.05
CA ASN A 257 15.38 -17.18 3.16
C ASN A 257 15.17 -16.56 4.55
N GLN A 258 15.48 -15.26 4.70
CA GLN A 258 15.26 -14.55 5.96
C GLN A 258 13.79 -14.15 6.13
N PRO A 259 13.29 -14.04 7.37
CA PRO A 259 11.94 -13.52 7.61
C PRO A 259 11.81 -12.09 7.07
N SER A 260 10.62 -11.72 6.61
CA SER A 260 10.33 -10.39 6.07
C SER A 260 10.77 -9.25 6.99
N SER A 261 10.65 -9.42 8.31
CA SER A 261 11.06 -8.46 9.33
C SER A 261 12.57 -8.15 9.36
N LYS A 262 13.41 -8.97 8.72
CA LYS A 262 14.86 -8.77 8.64
C LYS A 262 15.36 -8.30 7.27
N ILE A 263 14.44 -8.11 6.32
CA ILE A 263 14.78 -7.73 4.95
C ILE A 263 14.29 -6.31 4.70
N PRO A 264 15.13 -5.42 4.12
CA PRO A 264 14.67 -4.10 3.70
C PRO A 264 13.48 -4.23 2.76
N ARG A 265 12.42 -3.45 3.00
CA ARG A 265 11.21 -3.47 2.17
C ARG A 265 10.50 -4.84 2.18
N GLY A 266 10.54 -5.52 3.32
CA GLY A 266 10.06 -6.90 3.47
C GLY A 266 8.57 -7.12 3.20
N HIS A 267 7.74 -6.07 3.23
CA HIS A 267 6.31 -6.16 2.95
C HIS A 267 5.95 -5.90 1.47
N GLN A 268 6.83 -5.24 0.70
CA GLN A 268 6.57 -4.96 -0.71
C GLN A 268 6.87 -6.15 -1.63
N GLY A 269 7.90 -6.94 -1.30
CA GLY A 269 8.26 -8.17 -2.01
C GLY A 269 7.10 -9.16 -2.21
N PRO A 270 6.36 -9.55 -1.16
CA PRO A 270 5.20 -10.44 -1.30
C PRO A 270 4.13 -9.96 -2.30
N ALA A 271 3.89 -8.65 -2.38
CA ALA A 271 2.96 -8.09 -3.38
C ALA A 271 3.51 -8.28 -4.80
N ALA A 272 4.81 -8.09 -5.00
CA ALA A 272 5.47 -8.36 -6.27
C ALA A 272 5.39 -9.85 -6.66
N PHE A 273 5.57 -10.76 -5.70
CA PHE A 273 5.35 -12.19 -5.91
C PHE A 273 3.93 -12.48 -6.42
N LEU A 274 2.90 -11.96 -5.75
CA LEU A 274 1.51 -12.19 -6.12
C LEU A 274 1.21 -11.69 -7.54
N ILE A 275 1.77 -10.52 -7.90
CA ILE A 275 1.64 -9.97 -9.26
C ILE A 275 2.26 -10.91 -10.30
N LYS A 276 3.48 -11.41 -10.08
CA LYS A 276 4.15 -12.33 -11.02
C LYS A 276 3.46 -13.69 -11.08
N ALA A 277 3.19 -14.31 -9.93
CA ALA A 277 2.65 -15.67 -9.85
C ALA A 277 1.23 -15.76 -10.41
N SER A 278 0.42 -14.70 -10.30
CA SER A 278 -0.91 -14.64 -10.91
C SER A 278 -0.90 -14.20 -12.38
N GLY A 279 0.23 -13.73 -12.92
CA GLY A 279 0.32 -13.17 -14.27
C GLY A 279 -0.25 -11.76 -14.43
N LEU A 280 -0.50 -11.03 -13.33
CA LEU A 280 -0.94 -9.63 -13.35
C LEU A 280 0.14 -8.67 -13.88
N ASP A 281 1.41 -9.08 -13.87
CA ASP A 281 2.52 -8.35 -14.50
C ASP A 281 2.30 -8.14 -16.01
N LYS A 282 1.53 -9.01 -16.66
CA LYS A 282 1.13 -8.90 -18.08
C LYS A 282 0.04 -7.85 -18.32
N HIS A 283 -0.56 -7.32 -17.25
CA HIS A 283 -1.72 -6.41 -17.29
C HIS A 283 -1.40 -5.00 -16.75
N GLY A 284 -0.18 -4.54 -17.00
CA GLY A 284 0.26 -3.17 -16.67
C GLY A 284 -0.34 -2.09 -17.57
N ILE A 285 0.08 -0.84 -17.36
CA ILE A 285 -0.45 0.36 -18.07
C ILE A 285 -0.36 0.23 -19.60
N GLY A 286 0.74 -0.34 -20.12
CA GLY A 286 0.97 -0.51 -21.55
C GLY A 286 0.39 -1.80 -22.16
N SER A 287 -0.37 -2.58 -21.39
CA SER A 287 -0.98 -3.82 -21.91
C SER A 287 -2.28 -3.54 -22.67
N GLU A 288 -2.72 -4.50 -23.49
CA GLU A 288 -4.01 -4.42 -24.19
C GLU A 288 -5.20 -4.35 -23.22
N LYS A 289 -5.09 -5.03 -22.07
CA LYS A 289 -6.11 -5.06 -21.02
C LYS A 289 -5.47 -4.73 -19.66
N PRO A 290 -5.29 -3.45 -19.31
CA PRO A 290 -4.75 -3.06 -18.01
C PRO A 290 -5.70 -3.41 -16.87
N LEU A 291 -5.19 -4.00 -15.79
CA LEU A 291 -5.98 -4.39 -14.62
C LEU A 291 -5.51 -3.66 -13.34
N LYS A 292 -6.47 -3.11 -12.60
CA LYS A 292 -6.22 -2.48 -11.29
C LYS A 292 -6.02 -3.56 -10.24
N TYR A 293 -4.90 -3.50 -9.52
CA TYR A 293 -4.60 -4.39 -8.42
C TYR A 293 -4.01 -3.63 -7.22
N CYS A 294 -4.47 -3.96 -6.03
CA CYS A 294 -3.94 -3.47 -4.76
C CYS A 294 -3.70 -4.63 -3.78
N HIS A 295 -2.53 -4.65 -3.14
CA HIS A 295 -2.27 -5.53 -2.00
C HIS A 295 -2.45 -4.76 -0.69
N LEU A 296 -3.25 -5.31 0.22
CA LEU A 296 -3.47 -4.80 1.57
C LEU A 296 -2.79 -5.73 2.57
N ASP A 297 -1.68 -5.30 3.15
CA ASP A 297 -1.04 -6.00 4.28
C ASP A 297 -1.62 -5.46 5.59
N ILE A 298 -2.39 -6.29 6.28
CA ILE A 298 -3.14 -5.95 7.49
C ILE A 298 -2.51 -6.58 8.74
N ALA A 299 -1.26 -7.04 8.67
CA ALA A 299 -0.55 -7.61 9.81
C ALA A 299 -0.45 -6.62 10.98
N GLY A 300 -0.28 -5.32 10.69
CA GLY A 300 -0.27 -4.24 11.68
C GLY A 300 -1.61 -4.00 12.36
N SER A 301 -2.71 -4.19 11.64
CA SER A 301 -4.05 -3.76 12.04
C SER A 301 -4.96 -4.88 12.51
N ALA A 302 -4.61 -6.16 12.36
CA ALA A 302 -5.45 -7.31 12.75
C ALA A 302 -5.71 -7.45 14.28
N GLY A 303 -5.00 -6.66 15.10
CA GLY A 303 -5.06 -6.65 16.56
C GLY A 303 -4.35 -7.84 17.24
N ASP A 304 -4.15 -7.73 18.55
CA ASP A 304 -3.37 -8.70 19.35
C ASP A 304 -4.22 -9.50 20.34
N LEU A 305 -3.77 -10.70 20.70
CA LEU A 305 -4.38 -11.47 21.79
C LEU A 305 -4.07 -10.81 23.14
N PRO A 306 -5.02 -10.80 24.10
CA PRO A 306 -6.31 -11.51 24.09
C PRO A 306 -7.49 -10.69 23.54
N ALA A 307 -7.28 -9.47 23.04
CA ALA A 307 -8.36 -8.62 22.52
C ALA A 307 -9.06 -9.25 21.31
N GLN A 308 -10.25 -8.79 20.95
CA GLN A 308 -10.89 -9.25 19.72
C GLN A 308 -10.13 -8.73 18.48
N PRO A 309 -10.16 -9.45 17.33
CA PRO A 309 -9.71 -8.89 16.06
C PRO A 309 -10.47 -7.61 15.71
N THR A 310 -9.77 -6.65 15.13
CA THR A 310 -10.29 -5.30 14.84
C THR A 310 -11.32 -5.26 13.71
N GLY A 311 -11.23 -6.20 12.76
CA GLY A 311 -12.01 -6.16 11.53
C GLY A 311 -11.43 -5.27 10.43
N SER A 312 -10.21 -4.73 10.59
CA SER A 312 -9.56 -3.99 9.51
C SER A 312 -9.33 -4.88 8.27
N PRO A 313 -9.56 -4.38 7.03
CA PRO A 313 -9.92 -3.00 6.67
C PRO A 313 -11.37 -2.86 6.17
N ILE A 314 -12.33 -3.52 6.83
CA ILE A 314 -13.72 -3.64 6.35
C ILE A 314 -14.37 -2.27 6.16
N LEU A 315 -14.20 -1.35 7.11
CA LEU A 315 -14.89 -0.05 7.10
C LEU A 315 -14.29 0.90 6.06
N ALA A 316 -12.97 0.93 5.94
CA ALA A 316 -12.30 1.71 4.91
C ALA A 316 -12.72 1.26 3.49
N LEU A 317 -12.78 -0.06 3.25
CA LEU A 317 -13.25 -0.62 1.98
C LEU A 317 -14.72 -0.25 1.71
N ALA A 318 -15.60 -0.40 2.70
CA ALA A 318 -17.02 -0.08 2.55
C ALA A 318 -17.23 1.40 2.22
N LYS A 319 -16.52 2.30 2.91
CA LYS A 319 -16.56 3.74 2.63
C LYS A 319 -16.04 4.06 1.23
N ALA A 320 -14.95 3.43 0.82
CA ALA A 320 -14.33 3.70 -0.48
C ALA A 320 -15.20 3.20 -1.65
N PHE A 321 -15.81 2.01 -1.55
CA PHE A 321 -16.40 1.34 -2.71
C PHE A 321 -17.92 1.18 -2.69
N LEU A 322 -18.57 1.27 -1.52
CA LEU A 322 -20.02 1.02 -1.40
C LEU A 322 -20.82 2.28 -1.09
N SER A 323 -20.18 3.34 -0.58
CA SER A 323 -20.88 4.59 -0.31
C SER A 323 -21.36 5.25 -1.61
N ASP A 324 -22.64 5.61 -1.64
CA ASP A 324 -23.32 6.21 -2.79
C ASP A 324 -22.53 7.39 -3.36
N LYS A 325 -22.24 7.35 -4.67
CA LYS A 325 -21.78 8.54 -5.43
C LYS A 325 -22.91 9.57 -5.63
N LYS A 326 -24.10 9.35 -5.04
CA LYS A 326 -25.19 10.34 -4.96
C LYS A 326 -24.83 11.41 -3.92
N ASN A 327 -23.87 12.28 -4.26
CA ASN A 327 -23.74 13.67 -3.75
C ASN A 327 -22.46 14.38 -4.22
N THR A 328 -21.87 14.01 -5.36
CA THR A 328 -20.81 14.84 -5.95
C THR A 328 -21.34 16.10 -6.65
N ALA A 329 -22.65 16.36 -6.62
CA ALA A 329 -23.24 17.64 -7.03
C ALA A 329 -23.21 18.70 -5.91
N ASP A 330 -23.06 18.32 -4.64
CA ASP A 330 -23.03 19.24 -3.49
C ASP A 330 -21.62 19.62 -3.03
N ALA A 331 -20.58 19.11 -3.70
CA ALA A 331 -19.19 19.56 -3.51
C ALA A 331 -18.88 20.94 -4.16
N LYS A 332 -19.92 21.77 -4.34
CA LYS A 332 -19.82 23.19 -4.71
C LYS A 332 -20.28 24.10 -3.56
N ASN A 333 -19.84 23.84 -2.33
CA ASN A 333 -19.84 24.90 -1.32
C ASN A 333 -18.80 24.64 -0.21
N PRO A 334 -17.56 25.14 -0.33
CA PRO A 334 -16.53 24.93 0.68
C PRO A 334 -16.72 25.78 1.95
N ASN A 335 -17.80 26.55 2.09
CA ASN A 335 -17.95 27.53 3.17
C ASN A 335 -19.05 27.18 4.18
N ARG A 336 -18.92 26.06 4.91
CA ARG A 336 -19.63 25.87 6.19
C ARG A 336 -18.82 25.02 7.18
N HIS A 337 -17.64 25.52 7.55
CA HIS A 337 -17.11 25.31 8.89
C HIS A 337 -16.65 26.66 9.42
N GLY A 338 -17.13 27.05 10.60
CA GLY A 338 -16.70 28.25 11.31
C GLY A 338 -15.27 28.07 11.81
N VAL A 339 -14.31 28.09 10.89
CA VAL A 339 -12.88 28.04 11.19
C VAL A 339 -12.38 29.48 11.17
N CYS A 340 -11.80 29.88 12.29
CA CYS A 340 -11.11 31.15 12.45
C CYS A 340 -10.15 31.39 11.27
N SER A 341 -10.13 32.63 10.77
CA SER A 341 -9.27 33.13 9.69
C SER A 341 -7.78 33.13 10.11
N CYS A 342 -7.21 31.95 10.26
CA CYS A 342 -5.76 31.75 10.32
C CYS A 342 -5.44 30.68 9.29
N THR A 343 -4.85 31.09 8.17
CA THR A 343 -4.35 30.15 7.15
C THR A 343 -3.48 29.12 7.87
N PRO A 344 -3.82 27.81 7.85
CA PRO A 344 -3.03 26.82 8.55
C PRO A 344 -1.61 26.86 7.98
N LEU A 345 -0.62 26.98 8.87
CA LEU A 345 0.79 26.89 8.52
C LEU A 345 1.02 25.54 7.83
N LYS A 346 1.41 25.59 6.56
CA LYS A 346 1.82 24.39 5.83
C LYS A 346 3.22 24.02 6.31
N TYR A 347 3.33 22.89 6.99
CA TYR A 347 4.59 22.36 7.48
C TYR A 347 4.89 21.04 6.76
N THR A 348 6.15 20.84 6.38
CA THR A 348 6.63 19.57 5.82
C THR A 348 7.98 19.27 6.45
N HIS A 349 8.06 18.15 7.18
CA HIS A 349 9.32 17.63 7.68
C HIS A 349 9.94 16.71 6.63
N ILE A 350 11.21 16.93 6.29
CA ILE A 350 11.96 16.04 5.40
C ILE A 350 13.10 15.46 6.24
N ASP A 351 12.96 14.18 6.62
CA ASP A 351 14.04 13.45 7.28
C ASP A 351 15.08 13.02 6.24
N LEU A 352 16.31 13.51 6.40
CA LEU A 352 17.44 13.22 5.52
C LEU A 352 18.38 12.15 6.09
N TYR A 353 18.13 11.61 7.29
CA TYR A 353 19.05 10.69 7.96
C TYR A 353 19.37 9.47 7.10
N GLY A 354 18.38 8.89 6.41
CA GLY A 354 18.57 7.76 5.50
C GLY A 354 19.40 8.08 4.23
N HIS A 355 19.62 9.35 3.92
CA HIS A 355 20.47 9.81 2.82
C HIS A 355 21.90 10.13 3.26
N LEU A 356 22.15 10.20 4.57
CA LEU A 356 23.48 10.36 5.14
C LEU A 356 24.14 8.97 5.22
N ARG A 357 25.33 8.81 4.63
CA ARG A 357 26.05 7.53 4.66
C ARG A 357 26.47 7.17 6.09
N GLN A 358 26.48 5.86 6.40
CA GLN A 358 27.27 5.31 7.51
C GLN A 358 28.78 5.53 7.25
N PRO A 359 29.62 5.60 8.29
CA PRO A 359 30.88 6.37 8.27
C PRO A 359 31.97 5.92 7.28
N ASP A 360 31.90 4.75 6.63
CA ASP A 360 33.15 4.07 6.26
C ASP A 360 33.61 4.11 4.80
N HIS A 361 32.88 4.59 3.79
CA HIS A 361 33.45 4.64 2.42
C HIS A 361 32.97 5.82 1.55
N ILE A 362 33.96 6.55 1.00
CA ILE A 362 33.98 7.55 -0.12
C ILE A 362 33.04 8.77 0.01
N PRO A 363 33.55 10.02 -0.09
CA PRO A 363 32.75 11.23 0.04
C PRO A 363 31.71 11.37 -1.08
N TYR A 364 30.46 11.56 -0.68
CA TYR A 364 29.39 12.02 -1.57
C TYR A 364 29.65 13.49 -1.95
N SER A 365 29.72 13.78 -3.26
CA SER A 365 29.96 15.13 -3.80
C SER A 365 28.67 15.90 -4.12
N GLY A 366 27.49 15.37 -3.75
CA GLY A 366 26.21 16.04 -3.95
C GLY A 366 25.85 16.96 -2.78
N ASN A 367 25.48 18.20 -3.07
CA ASN A 367 25.04 19.15 -2.07
C ASN A 367 23.57 18.86 -1.67
N PRO A 368 23.23 18.53 -0.40
CA PRO A 368 21.84 18.36 0.03
C PRO A 368 20.99 19.63 -0.17
N VAL A 369 21.63 20.81 -0.23
CA VAL A 369 21.00 22.08 -0.61
C VAL A 369 20.54 22.08 -2.08
N LEU A 370 21.20 21.33 -2.98
CA LEU A 370 20.77 21.18 -4.38
C LEU A 370 19.48 20.36 -4.52
N ALA A 371 19.25 19.38 -3.64
CA ALA A 371 18.00 18.61 -3.63
C ALA A 371 16.83 19.49 -3.12
N LEU A 372 17.07 20.29 -2.08
CA LEU A 372 16.11 21.28 -1.57
C LEU A 372 15.82 22.39 -2.60
N SER A 373 16.84 22.91 -3.29
CA SER A 373 16.64 23.94 -4.31
C SER A 373 15.92 23.43 -5.56
N TYR A 374 16.09 22.16 -5.95
CA TYR A 374 15.36 21.57 -7.08
C TYR A 374 13.85 21.45 -6.80
N CYS A 375 13.46 21.06 -5.58
CA CYS A 375 12.06 21.00 -5.18
C CYS A 375 11.39 22.38 -5.12
N TYR A 376 12.13 23.43 -4.75
CA TYR A 376 11.61 24.80 -4.61
C TYR A 376 11.67 25.64 -5.90
N LEU A 377 12.63 25.39 -6.80
CA LEU A 377 12.71 26.04 -8.12
C LEU A 377 11.51 25.69 -9.02
N ILE A 378 11.00 24.45 -8.93
CA ILE A 378 9.79 24.03 -9.66
C ILE A 378 8.53 24.81 -9.20
N GLN A 379 8.57 25.40 -8.00
CA GLN A 379 7.46 26.19 -7.43
C GLN A 379 7.67 27.72 -7.50
N GLY A 380 8.75 28.19 -8.13
CA GLY A 380 9.02 29.62 -8.33
C GLY A 380 9.41 30.40 -7.07
N LYS A 381 10.02 29.77 -6.07
CA LYS A 381 10.38 30.39 -4.78
C LYS A 381 11.90 30.35 -4.51
N CYS A 382 12.44 31.44 -3.96
CA CYS A 382 13.86 31.55 -3.55
C CYS A 382 14.04 31.20 -2.06
N LEU A 383 15.15 30.53 -1.75
CA LEU A 383 15.56 30.22 -0.38
C LEU A 383 16.77 31.09 0.01
N THR A 384 16.76 31.66 1.22
CA THR A 384 17.93 32.34 1.81
C THR A 384 18.30 31.66 3.12
N LEU A 385 19.60 31.34 3.29
CA LEU A 385 20.15 30.78 4.52
C LEU A 385 20.38 31.89 5.56
N ARG A 386 19.93 31.69 6.80
CA ARG A 386 20.30 32.55 7.93
C ARG A 386 21.54 32.00 8.61
N ASN A 387 22.67 32.65 8.35
CA ASN A 387 23.98 32.26 8.91
C ASN A 387 24.21 32.76 10.34
N GLU A 388 23.20 33.40 10.96
CA GLU A 388 23.31 34.02 12.29
C GLU A 388 22.88 33.10 13.44
N VAL A 389 22.52 31.84 13.14
CA VAL A 389 22.18 30.80 14.12
C VAL A 389 23.21 29.66 14.09
N PRO A 390 23.42 28.96 15.22
CA PRO A 390 24.31 27.80 15.30
C PRO A 390 24.03 26.78 14.19
N TYR A 391 25.06 26.09 13.70
CA TYR A 391 24.97 25.17 12.56
C TYR A 391 23.84 24.13 12.71
N GLU A 392 23.58 23.69 13.94
CA GLU A 392 22.54 22.72 14.32
C GLU A 392 21.11 23.28 14.29
N MET A 393 20.94 24.59 14.11
CA MET A 393 19.66 25.31 14.17
C MET A 393 19.41 26.20 12.93
N GLN A 394 20.09 25.95 11.81
CA GLN A 394 19.81 26.68 10.58
C GLN A 394 18.45 26.27 10.01
N TYR A 395 17.45 27.15 10.14
CA TYR A 395 16.13 26.99 9.53
C TYR A 395 16.07 27.68 8.16
N VAL A 396 15.28 27.09 7.26
CA VAL A 396 14.89 27.69 5.96
C VAL A 396 13.63 28.53 6.19
N CYS A 397 13.73 29.86 6.05
CA CYS A 397 12.54 30.73 6.03
C CYS A 397 12.07 30.98 4.59
N GLU A 398 10.76 30.89 4.39
CA GLU A 398 10.07 31.20 3.14
C GLU A 398 9.80 32.72 3.05
N LEU A 399 10.07 33.34 1.90
CA LEU A 399 9.70 34.72 1.59
C LEU A 399 8.98 34.74 0.23
N ASP A 400 7.80 35.37 0.18
CA ASP A 400 7.09 35.58 -1.08
C ASP A 400 7.83 36.63 -1.92
N CYS A 401 8.57 36.18 -2.93
CA CYS A 401 9.12 37.07 -3.95
C CYS A 401 8.15 37.13 -5.13
N LYS A 402 7.67 38.33 -5.50
CA LYS A 402 6.95 38.52 -6.77
C LYS A 402 7.92 38.24 -7.93
N PRO A 403 7.56 37.42 -8.93
CA PRO A 403 8.42 37.15 -10.06
C PRO A 403 8.63 38.44 -10.87
N VAL A 404 9.90 38.81 -11.11
CA VAL A 404 10.24 39.79 -12.14
C VAL A 404 10.10 39.08 -13.47
N CYS A 405 9.07 39.41 -14.24
CA CYS A 405 8.95 38.95 -15.62
C CYS A 405 10.07 39.57 -16.45
N THR A 406 11.11 38.79 -16.79
CA THR A 406 11.96 39.09 -17.94
C THR A 406 11.37 38.36 -19.13
N SER A 407 10.34 38.92 -19.75
CA SER A 407 10.01 38.53 -21.12
C SER A 407 11.22 38.90 -22.00
N PRO A 408 11.68 38.01 -22.89
CA PRO A 408 12.65 38.41 -23.90
C PRO A 408 11.95 39.40 -24.83
N SER A 409 12.32 40.67 -24.75
CA SER A 409 11.92 41.67 -25.74
C SER A 409 12.41 41.18 -27.11
N SER A 410 11.47 41.02 -28.04
CA SER A 410 11.73 40.85 -29.47
C SER A 410 12.80 41.85 -29.94
N PRO A 411 13.76 41.43 -30.80
CA PRO A 411 14.81 42.34 -31.26
C PRO A 411 14.18 43.51 -32.02
N CYS A 412 14.56 44.74 -31.64
CA CYS A 412 14.20 45.95 -32.36
C CYS A 412 14.73 45.89 -33.79
N GLU A 413 13.84 45.74 -34.77
CA GLU A 413 14.12 46.06 -36.17
C GLU A 413 14.00 47.58 -36.35
N VAL A 414 15.09 48.32 -36.13
CA VAL A 414 15.24 49.69 -36.65
C VAL A 414 16.62 49.79 -37.30
N PRO A 415 16.71 50.15 -38.60
CA PRO A 415 18.00 50.31 -39.28
C PRO A 415 18.72 51.55 -38.74
N CYS A 416 20.01 51.39 -38.42
CA CYS A 416 20.88 52.50 -38.01
C CYS A 416 21.07 53.49 -39.17
N ASP A 417 20.70 54.76 -38.94
CA ASP A 417 20.90 55.90 -39.86
C ASP A 417 22.41 56.22 -40.00
N PRO A 418 22.96 56.54 -41.20
CA PRO A 418 24.41 56.71 -41.42
C PRO A 418 25.05 57.97 -40.82
N SER A 419 24.34 58.78 -40.02
CA SER A 419 24.90 60.00 -39.42
C SER A 419 25.58 59.70 -38.07
N GLY A 420 26.86 59.32 -38.14
CA GLY A 420 27.74 58.92 -37.03
C GLY A 420 27.64 59.73 -35.72
N THR A 421 26.81 59.23 -34.79
CA THR A 421 26.85 59.58 -33.37
C THR A 421 26.73 58.29 -32.53
N PRO A 422 27.64 58.05 -31.56
CA PRO A 422 27.67 56.79 -30.82
C PRO A 422 26.59 56.70 -29.72
N CYS A 423 25.97 55.53 -29.57
CA CYS A 423 25.04 55.22 -28.48
C CYS A 423 25.73 55.27 -27.11
N PRO A 424 25.11 55.87 -26.07
CA PRO A 424 25.70 55.97 -24.74
C PRO A 424 25.72 54.62 -23.99
N PRO A 425 26.70 54.39 -23.09
CA PRO A 425 26.88 53.12 -22.40
C PRO A 425 25.81 52.85 -21.32
N ILE A 426 25.43 51.58 -21.18
CA ILE A 426 24.47 51.05 -20.21
C ILE A 426 24.92 51.39 -18.78
N ALA A 427 24.09 52.16 -18.06
CA ALA A 427 24.35 52.62 -16.71
C ALA A 427 24.10 51.54 -15.64
N ARG A 428 24.92 51.62 -14.58
CA ARG A 428 25.04 50.74 -13.42
C ARG A 428 23.73 50.56 -12.62
N ILE A 429 23.63 49.37 -12.04
CA ILE A 429 22.69 48.90 -11.01
C ILE A 429 22.52 49.94 -9.89
N LEU A 430 21.28 50.38 -9.65
CA LEU A 430 20.89 51.29 -8.58
C LEU A 430 20.73 50.54 -7.24
N THR A 431 21.49 50.98 -6.24
CA THR A 431 21.31 50.69 -4.82
C THR A 431 20.07 51.40 -4.26
N CYS A 432 19.25 50.72 -3.46
CA CYS A 432 18.07 51.29 -2.79
C CYS A 432 18.47 52.31 -1.70
N PRO A 433 17.86 53.51 -1.62
CA PRO A 433 18.17 54.48 -0.57
C PRO A 433 17.20 54.38 0.63
N LYS A 434 17.81 54.22 1.82
CA LYS A 434 17.37 54.60 3.18
C LYS A 434 16.39 53.71 3.99
N PRO A 435 16.51 53.72 5.34
CA PRO A 435 16.07 52.66 6.26
C PRO A 435 14.74 52.97 6.96
N CYS A 436 13.89 51.96 7.19
CA CYS A 436 12.72 52.08 8.06
C CYS A 436 13.06 51.72 9.52
N GLU A 437 12.52 52.52 10.43
CA GLU A 437 12.87 52.65 11.85
C GLU A 437 12.55 51.42 12.70
N ARG A 438 13.36 51.21 13.75
CA ARG A 438 13.13 50.23 14.82
C ARG A 438 11.95 50.66 15.69
N GLN A 439 10.87 49.89 15.70
CA GLN A 439 9.99 49.84 16.87
C GLN A 439 10.55 48.82 17.87
N SER A 440 10.99 49.32 19.02
CA SER A 440 11.40 48.53 20.18
C SER A 440 10.18 47.87 20.83
N TYR A 441 10.11 46.54 20.78
CA TYR A 441 9.22 45.77 21.64
C TYR A 441 9.89 45.57 23.01
N PRO A 442 9.15 45.65 24.13
CA PRO A 442 9.70 45.35 25.44
C PRO A 442 10.14 43.88 25.52
N PRO A 443 11.19 43.54 26.29
CA PRO A 443 11.61 42.16 26.48
C PRO A 443 10.48 41.36 27.14
N ALA A 444 10.11 40.23 26.53
CA ALA A 444 9.26 39.24 27.17
C ALA A 444 9.99 38.72 28.42
N GLN A 445 9.33 38.86 29.57
CA GLN A 445 9.81 38.38 30.86
C GLN A 445 10.02 36.86 30.81
N SER A 446 11.14 36.41 31.38
CA SER A 446 11.46 35.02 31.63
C SER A 446 10.37 34.37 32.49
N ALA A 447 9.54 33.52 31.91
CA ALA A 447 8.74 32.57 32.66
C ALA A 447 9.63 31.38 33.04
N SER A 448 9.72 31.17 34.35
CA SER A 448 10.51 30.16 35.05
C SER A 448 10.24 28.73 34.58
N LEU A 449 11.33 27.98 34.38
CA LEU A 449 11.36 26.52 34.37
C LEU A 449 10.79 25.98 35.70
N CYS A 450 9.61 25.35 35.65
CA CYS A 450 9.24 24.39 36.68
C CYS A 450 9.92 23.06 36.36
N GLN A 451 11.02 22.79 37.07
CA GLN A 451 11.51 21.44 37.29
C GLN A 451 10.46 20.68 38.12
N ALA A 452 10.08 19.49 37.64
CA ALA A 452 9.54 18.44 38.51
C ALA A 452 10.44 17.22 38.36
N SER A 453 11.06 16.90 39.48
CA SER A 453 12.05 15.88 39.75
C SER A 453 11.52 14.45 39.64
N ALA A 454 12.45 13.55 39.33
CA ALA A 454 12.32 12.11 39.52
C ALA A 454 11.96 11.76 40.97
N ILE A 455 10.97 10.87 41.13
CA ILE A 455 10.91 9.77 42.10
C ILE A 455 10.36 8.57 41.34
#